data_AF-A0A1J3ESK2-F1
#
_entry.id   AF-A0A1J3ESK2-F1
#
_cell.length_a   1.000
_cell.length_b   1.000
_cell.length_c   1.000
_cell.angle_alpha   90.00
_cell.angle_beta   90.00
_cell.angle_gamma   90.00
#
_symmetry.space_group_name_H-M   'P 1'
#
loop_
_entity.id
_entity.type
_entity.pdbx_description
1 polymer ?
#
loop_
_entity_poly.entity_id
_entity_poly.type
_entity_poly.pdbx_seq_one_letter_code
_entity_poly.pdbx_strand_id
1 'polypeptide(L)'
;SKSASAVAAANHHRLLFIFFLTFFTFIFSFSLFSSSLHSTAATSSNSLSSSSSSSSLPPPILPALLHYTSSTPPNTSMSFSELSAISTAINSKSPNCNLLVFGLTHESLLWRSINFNGRTVFVDENPYAVSKFEQSNPGVEAYDVVFSTKVSQAGKLLGYYKTRPECRPVQNLLFSDCKLGINDLPNFVYEIDWDVILIDGPFGYAADSPGRMAPIFTSAVLAKSKDSGKKKKRKKTTDVFVHEFGRKLERVYSEEFLCEENLVEVVGDLGHFAVAAAAEDSENVGNGFCRNSTKLSEPFTPGSGGDEEVGADDD
;
A
#
# COMPACT_ATOMS: atom_id res chain seq x y z
N SER A 1 46.15 29.90 47.21
CA SER A 1 46.19 28.71 46.33
C SER A 1 44.89 28.40 45.59
N LYS A 2 43.74 29.07 45.83
CA LYS A 2 42.46 28.75 45.17
C LYS A 2 42.36 29.16 43.67
N SER A 3 43.14 30.15 43.23
CA SER A 3 43.08 30.64 41.83
C SER A 3 43.70 29.68 40.80
N ALA A 4 44.74 28.92 41.18
CA ALA A 4 45.45 28.05 40.24
C ALA A 4 44.66 26.77 39.90
N SER A 5 43.88 26.25 40.87
CA SER A 5 43.08 25.03 40.70
C SER A 5 41.87 25.24 39.78
N ALA A 6 41.23 26.41 39.83
CA ALA A 6 40.11 26.75 38.94
C ALA A 6 40.54 26.90 37.46
N VAL A 7 41.74 27.45 37.23
CA VAL A 7 42.31 27.59 35.87
C VAL A 7 42.70 26.22 35.31
N ALA A 8 43.25 25.32 36.13
CA ALA A 8 43.57 23.95 35.72
C ALA A 8 42.31 23.14 35.34
N ALA A 9 41.23 23.26 36.12
CA ALA A 9 39.96 22.61 35.81
C ALA A 9 39.31 23.14 34.52
N ALA A 10 39.34 24.46 34.31
CA ALA A 10 38.83 25.08 33.09
C ALA A 10 39.62 24.64 31.84
N ASN A 11 40.95 24.49 31.95
CA ASN A 11 41.78 23.97 30.87
C ASN A 11 41.52 22.48 30.58
N HIS A 12 41.24 21.68 31.60
CA HIS A 12 40.89 20.27 31.44
C HIS A 12 39.55 20.09 30.70
N HIS A 13 38.52 20.87 31.06
CA HIS A 13 37.24 20.85 30.35
C HIS A 13 37.34 21.35 28.91
N ARG A 14 38.19 22.35 28.63
CA ARG A 14 38.46 22.80 27.25
C ARG A 14 39.17 21.73 26.42
N LEU A 15 40.13 21.00 27.01
CA LEU A 15 40.81 19.90 26.33
C LEU A 15 39.87 18.72 26.05
N LEU A 16 39.00 18.36 27.00
CA LEU A 16 37.96 17.35 26.81
C LEU A 16 36.96 17.74 25.72
N PHE A 17 36.55 19.01 25.68
CA PHE A 17 35.65 19.50 24.64
C PHE A 17 36.29 19.44 23.25
N ILE A 18 37.56 19.84 23.12
CA ILE A 18 38.31 19.74 21.86
C ILE A 18 38.50 18.28 21.44
N PHE A 19 38.80 17.38 22.38
CA PHE A 19 38.90 15.94 22.11
C PHE A 19 37.56 15.38 21.60
N PHE A 20 36.45 15.74 22.24
CA PHE A 20 35.12 15.30 21.81
C PHE A 20 34.77 15.85 20.42
N LEU A 21 35.01 17.14 20.17
CA LEU A 21 34.73 17.76 18.87
C LEU A 21 35.54 17.09 17.74
N THR A 22 36.85 16.89 17.97
CA THR A 22 37.74 16.24 16.99
C THR A 22 37.35 14.78 16.73
N PHE A 23 37.04 14.02 17.78
CA PHE A 23 36.59 12.62 17.67
C PHE A 23 35.30 12.49 16.83
N PHE A 24 34.30 13.33 17.10
CA PHE A 24 33.05 13.31 16.34
C PHE A 24 33.22 13.79 14.89
N THR A 25 34.08 14.78 14.63
CA THR A 25 34.40 15.17 13.25
C THR A 25 35.13 14.08 12.48
N PHE A 26 35.98 13.30 13.15
CA PHE A 26 36.70 12.19 12.53
C PHE A 26 35.77 11.03 12.18
N ILE A 27 34.86 10.65 13.09
CA ILE A 27 33.82 9.64 12.82
C ILE A 27 32.91 10.06 11.67
N PHE A 28 32.47 11.32 11.66
CA PHE A 28 31.62 11.84 10.59
C PHE A 28 32.35 11.83 9.23
N SER A 29 33.62 12.24 9.21
CA SER A 29 34.45 12.21 8.00
C SER A 29 34.70 10.78 7.49
N PHE A 30 34.93 9.82 8.41
CA PHE A 30 35.10 8.41 8.07
C PHE A 30 33.80 7.78 7.53
N SER A 31 32.65 8.15 8.08
CA SER A 31 31.34 7.73 7.56
C SER A 31 31.12 8.24 6.13
N LEU A 32 31.40 9.53 5.86
CA LEU A 32 31.27 10.11 4.53
C LEU A 32 32.22 9.46 3.51
N PHE A 33 33.45 9.14 3.92
CA PHE A 33 34.41 8.44 3.04
C PHE A 33 33.99 7.00 2.75
N SER A 34 33.43 6.29 3.75
CA SER A 34 32.93 4.93 3.58
C SER A 34 31.71 4.86 2.64
N SER A 35 30.85 5.87 2.68
CA SER A 35 29.75 6.04 1.72
C SER A 35 30.26 6.41 0.32
N SER A 36 31.34 7.19 0.21
CA SER A 36 31.94 7.57 -1.08
C SER A 36 32.66 6.41 -1.77
N LEU A 37 33.23 5.47 -1.02
CA LEU A 37 33.94 4.30 -1.57
C LEU A 37 33.02 3.20 -2.13
N HIS A 38 31.72 3.24 -1.82
CA HIS A 38 30.72 2.32 -2.40
C HIS A 38 30.07 2.86 -3.70
N SER A 39 30.51 4.02 -4.22
CA SER A 39 29.97 4.62 -5.46
C SER A 39 30.88 4.47 -6.69
N THR A 40 31.70 3.42 -6.77
CA THR A 40 32.32 3.02 -8.05
C THR A 40 31.54 1.86 -8.66
N ALA A 41 30.35 2.16 -9.19
CA ALA A 41 29.72 1.30 -10.18
C ALA A 41 30.56 1.37 -11.46
N ALA A 42 31.12 0.22 -11.86
CA ALA A 42 31.88 0.06 -13.07
C ALA A 42 31.07 0.52 -14.29
N THR A 43 31.59 1.52 -15.02
CA THR A 43 31.09 1.87 -16.34
C THR A 43 31.61 0.83 -17.33
N SER A 44 30.91 -0.29 -17.45
CA SER A 44 31.07 -1.22 -18.56
C SER A 44 30.30 -0.67 -19.75
N SER A 45 31.00 0.03 -20.64
CA SER A 45 30.47 0.46 -21.93
C SER A 45 30.30 -0.75 -22.86
N ASN A 46 29.20 -1.48 -22.70
CA ASN A 46 28.72 -2.39 -23.72
C ASN A 46 27.75 -1.64 -24.62
N SER A 47 28.25 -1.22 -25.78
CA SER A 47 27.43 -0.85 -26.93
C SER A 47 26.69 -2.10 -27.42
N LEU A 48 25.49 -2.34 -26.91
CA LEU A 48 24.56 -3.30 -27.49
C LEU A 48 23.47 -2.52 -28.22
N SER A 49 23.42 -2.80 -29.52
CA SER A 49 22.40 -2.42 -30.48
C SER A 49 21.01 -2.41 -29.85
N SER A 50 20.29 -1.30 -30.02
CA SER A 50 18.90 -1.11 -29.62
C SER A 50 17.99 -2.07 -30.37
N SER A 51 17.88 -3.31 -29.90
CA SER A 51 16.65 -4.08 -30.08
C SER A 51 15.59 -3.40 -29.21
N SER A 52 14.44 -3.09 -29.81
CA SER A 52 13.25 -2.66 -29.09
C SER A 52 12.93 -3.72 -28.03
N SER A 53 13.37 -3.51 -26.79
CA SER A 53 13.09 -4.39 -25.67
C SER A 53 11.58 -4.43 -25.50
N SER A 54 10.99 -5.61 -25.68
CA SER A 54 9.58 -5.81 -25.34
C SER A 54 9.41 -5.42 -23.87
N SER A 55 8.48 -4.51 -23.59
CA SER A 55 8.17 -4.06 -22.24
C SER A 55 7.48 -5.12 -21.38
N SER A 56 7.15 -6.27 -21.98
CA SER A 56 6.49 -7.42 -21.37
C SER A 56 7.47 -8.57 -21.13
N LEU A 57 7.20 -9.36 -20.09
CA LEU A 57 7.89 -10.63 -19.88
C LEU A 57 7.73 -11.56 -21.11
N PRO A 58 8.75 -12.37 -21.44
CA PRO A 58 8.62 -13.43 -22.44
C PRO A 58 7.40 -14.32 -22.18
N PRO A 59 6.67 -14.78 -23.22
CA PRO A 59 5.43 -15.52 -23.07
C PRO A 59 5.45 -16.73 -22.12
N PRO A 60 6.52 -17.55 -22.01
CA PRO A 60 6.52 -18.69 -21.09
C PRO A 60 6.79 -18.31 -19.62
N ILE A 61 7.36 -17.12 -19.36
CA ILE A 61 7.79 -16.74 -18.00
C ILE A 61 6.59 -16.37 -17.14
N LEU A 62 5.67 -15.56 -17.65
CA LEU A 62 4.51 -15.14 -16.87
C LEU A 62 3.62 -16.32 -16.43
N PRO A 63 3.19 -17.23 -17.32
CA PRO A 63 2.41 -18.41 -16.92
C PRO A 63 3.14 -19.29 -15.91
N ALA A 64 4.47 -19.44 -16.03
CA ALA A 64 5.27 -20.20 -15.08
C ALA A 64 5.27 -19.55 -13.69
N LEU A 65 5.47 -18.23 -13.61
CA LEU A 65 5.40 -17.49 -12.34
C LEU A 65 4.01 -17.65 -11.69
N LEU A 66 2.94 -17.44 -12.44
CA LEU A 66 1.56 -17.60 -11.95
C LEU A 66 1.29 -19.03 -11.48
N HIS A 67 1.74 -20.05 -12.23
CA HIS A 67 1.57 -21.46 -11.90
C HIS A 67 2.28 -21.81 -10.58
N TYR A 68 3.56 -21.44 -10.43
CA TYR A 68 4.30 -21.77 -9.21
C TYR A 68 3.80 -20.99 -7.99
N THR A 69 3.42 -19.72 -8.15
CA THR A 69 2.85 -18.93 -7.04
C THR A 69 1.54 -19.54 -6.55
N SER A 70 0.62 -19.92 -7.46
CA SER A 70 -0.67 -20.53 -7.09
C SER A 70 -0.60 -22.00 -6.64
N SER A 71 0.50 -22.71 -6.96
CA SER A 71 0.66 -24.13 -6.61
C SER A 71 1.42 -24.37 -5.30
N THR A 72 1.86 -23.32 -4.62
CA THR A 72 2.69 -23.44 -3.40
C THR A 72 1.81 -23.55 -2.15
N PRO A 73 1.94 -24.61 -1.31
CA PRO A 73 1.29 -24.67 0.00
C PRO A 73 1.87 -23.64 0.97
N PRO A 74 1.12 -23.12 1.96
CA PRO A 74 -0.26 -23.49 2.34
C PRO A 74 -1.36 -22.74 1.56
N ASN A 75 -2.60 -23.23 1.67
CA ASN A 75 -3.82 -22.86 0.93
C ASN A 75 -4.36 -21.43 1.17
N THR A 76 -3.52 -20.49 1.58
CA THR A 76 -3.91 -19.08 1.82
C THR A 76 -3.48 -18.15 0.67
N SER A 77 -2.95 -18.71 -0.42
CA SER A 77 -2.54 -17.97 -1.61
C SER A 77 -3.71 -17.76 -2.58
N MET A 78 -3.59 -16.73 -3.40
CA MET A 78 -4.55 -16.49 -4.48
C MET A 78 -4.52 -17.63 -5.51
N SER A 79 -5.69 -17.99 -6.01
CA SER A 79 -5.86 -18.94 -7.10
C SER A 79 -5.21 -18.44 -8.40
N PHE A 80 -4.93 -19.37 -9.31
CA PHE A 80 -4.37 -19.03 -10.62
C PHE A 80 -5.22 -17.99 -11.38
N SER A 81 -6.55 -18.06 -11.29
CA SER A 81 -7.47 -17.12 -11.92
C SER A 81 -7.37 -15.71 -11.32
N GLU A 82 -7.27 -15.60 -10.00
CA GLU A 82 -7.12 -14.31 -9.30
C GLU A 82 -5.78 -13.67 -9.65
N LEU A 83 -4.69 -14.43 -9.60
CA LEU A 83 -3.37 -13.97 -10.01
C LEU A 83 -3.36 -13.51 -11.47
N SER A 84 -4.07 -14.23 -12.35
CA SER A 84 -4.18 -13.89 -13.77
C SER A 84 -4.95 -12.60 -14.02
N ALA A 85 -6.02 -12.34 -13.26
CA ALA A 85 -6.79 -11.10 -13.35
C ALA A 85 -5.93 -9.88 -13.00
N ILE A 86 -5.22 -9.93 -11.86
CA ILE A 86 -4.33 -8.85 -11.42
C ILE A 86 -3.18 -8.65 -12.42
N SER A 87 -2.56 -9.73 -12.86
CA SER A 87 -1.48 -9.69 -13.85
C SER A 87 -1.93 -9.08 -15.18
N THR A 88 -3.16 -9.37 -15.63
CA THR A 88 -3.74 -8.79 -16.84
C THR A 88 -3.90 -7.27 -16.68
N ALA A 89 -4.39 -6.81 -15.54
CA ALA A 89 -4.49 -5.38 -15.26
C ALA A 89 -3.13 -4.69 -15.24
N ILE A 90 -2.12 -5.24 -14.55
CA ILE A 90 -0.76 -4.70 -14.52
C ILE A 90 -0.15 -4.62 -15.94
N ASN A 91 -0.25 -5.70 -16.71
CA ASN A 91 0.29 -5.76 -18.07
C ASN A 91 -0.41 -4.76 -19.02
N SER A 92 -1.70 -4.48 -18.81
CA SER A 92 -2.44 -3.49 -19.60
C SER A 92 -1.92 -2.06 -19.43
N LYS A 93 -1.14 -1.79 -18.36
CA LYS A 93 -0.53 -0.48 -18.04
C LYS A 93 0.98 -0.43 -18.35
N SER A 94 1.55 -1.50 -18.89
CA SER A 94 2.97 -1.58 -19.29
C SER A 94 3.35 -0.47 -20.29
N PRO A 95 4.59 0.05 -20.28
CA PRO A 95 5.74 -0.33 -19.44
C PRO A 95 5.73 0.20 -18.01
N ASN A 96 4.99 1.27 -17.72
CA ASN A 96 5.21 2.11 -16.54
C ASN A 96 4.01 2.05 -15.58
N CYS A 97 3.63 0.84 -15.13
CA CYS A 97 2.54 0.70 -14.17
C CYS A 97 3.00 1.17 -12.78
N ASN A 98 2.29 2.13 -12.21
CA ASN A 98 2.37 2.43 -10.78
C ASN A 98 1.44 1.47 -10.03
N LEU A 99 2.02 0.52 -9.32
CA LEU A 99 1.34 -0.50 -8.52
C LEU A 99 1.55 -0.24 -7.02
N LEU A 100 0.46 -0.01 -6.30
CA LEU A 100 0.45 0.04 -4.83
C LEU A 100 -0.15 -1.24 -4.28
N VAL A 101 0.52 -1.88 -3.33
CA VAL A 101 0.03 -3.10 -2.68
C VAL A 101 -0.05 -2.86 -1.18
N PHE A 102 -1.25 -2.98 -0.62
CA PHE A 102 -1.44 -3.09 0.83
C PHE A 102 -1.36 -4.58 1.21
N GLY A 103 -0.40 -4.92 2.06
CA GLY A 103 -0.06 -6.28 2.49
C GLY A 103 1.24 -6.79 1.87
N LEU A 104 2.10 -7.39 2.70
CA LEU A 104 3.21 -8.23 2.29
C LEU A 104 2.82 -9.70 2.39
N THR A 105 2.43 -10.26 1.25
CA THR A 105 2.00 -11.65 1.12
C THR A 105 3.01 -12.49 0.35
N HIS A 106 2.71 -13.78 0.18
CA HIS A 106 3.53 -14.71 -0.60
C HIS A 106 3.70 -14.26 -2.05
N GLU A 107 2.70 -13.56 -2.58
CA GLU A 107 2.60 -13.03 -3.94
C GLU A 107 3.46 -11.76 -4.16
N SER A 108 4.01 -11.14 -3.11
CA SER A 108 4.74 -9.87 -3.22
C SER A 108 5.87 -9.89 -4.26
N LEU A 109 6.62 -11.00 -4.35
CA LEU A 109 7.67 -11.14 -5.35
C LEU A 109 7.13 -11.35 -6.77
N LEU A 110 5.97 -11.99 -6.91
CA LEU A 110 5.29 -12.08 -8.19
C LEU A 110 4.94 -10.68 -8.70
N TRP A 111 4.30 -9.85 -7.86
CA TRP A 111 3.89 -8.49 -8.22
C TRP A 111 5.06 -7.62 -8.69
N ARG A 112 6.16 -7.64 -7.94
CA ARG A 112 7.39 -6.96 -8.34
C ARG A 112 7.97 -7.50 -9.65
N SER A 113 7.96 -8.82 -9.83
CA SER A 113 8.57 -9.47 -11.01
C SER A 113 7.80 -9.19 -12.29
N ILE A 114 6.47 -9.20 -12.24
CA ILE A 114 5.64 -8.92 -13.43
C ILE A 114 5.59 -7.42 -13.75
N ASN A 115 5.78 -6.56 -12.74
CA ASN A 115 5.86 -5.11 -12.91
C ASN A 115 7.31 -4.58 -12.96
N PHE A 116 8.25 -5.35 -13.52
CA PHE A 116 9.69 -5.06 -13.45
C PHE A 116 10.15 -3.74 -14.11
N ASN A 117 9.37 -3.20 -15.06
CA ASN A 117 9.62 -1.89 -15.69
C ASN A 117 8.84 -0.74 -15.04
N GLY A 118 7.86 -1.06 -14.20
CA GLY A 118 7.04 -0.10 -13.48
C GLY A 118 7.55 0.14 -12.06
N ARG A 119 6.74 0.83 -11.27
CA ARG A 119 7.00 1.07 -9.85
C ARG A 119 6.05 0.23 -9.02
N THR A 120 6.59 -0.54 -8.09
CA THR A 120 5.79 -1.34 -7.15
C THR A 120 6.13 -0.95 -5.73
N VAL A 121 5.14 -0.49 -4.98
CA VAL A 121 5.29 -0.07 -3.59
C VAL A 121 4.41 -0.95 -2.71
N PHE A 122 5.02 -1.53 -1.68
CA PHE A 122 4.34 -2.35 -0.67
C PHE A 122 4.16 -1.56 0.61
N VAL A 123 3.02 -1.77 1.27
CA VAL A 123 2.68 -1.16 2.56
C VAL A 123 2.12 -2.25 3.47
N ASP A 124 2.66 -2.44 4.67
CA ASP A 124 2.24 -3.50 5.59
C ASP A 124 2.24 -3.01 7.04
N GLU A 125 1.46 -3.65 7.93
CA GLU A 125 1.43 -3.28 9.35
C GLU A 125 2.62 -3.79 10.17
N ASN A 126 3.35 -4.78 9.66
CA ASN A 126 4.37 -5.48 10.43
C ASN A 126 5.77 -4.95 10.09
N PRO A 127 6.37 -4.10 10.94
CA PRO A 127 7.70 -3.53 10.66
C PRO A 127 8.79 -4.59 10.57
N TYR A 128 8.64 -5.73 11.26
CA TYR A 128 9.57 -6.84 11.14
C TYR A 128 9.45 -7.54 9.77
N ALA A 129 8.23 -7.73 9.27
CA ALA A 129 8.01 -8.32 7.95
C ALA A 129 8.58 -7.41 6.84
N VAL A 130 8.31 -6.10 6.92
CA VAL A 130 8.86 -5.09 6.01
C VAL A 130 10.39 -5.12 6.02
N SER A 131 11.02 -4.99 7.19
CA SER A 131 12.48 -4.98 7.28
C SER A 131 13.12 -6.26 6.76
N LYS A 132 12.53 -7.42 7.05
CA LYS A 132 13.01 -8.72 6.54
C LYS A 132 12.87 -8.82 5.02
N PHE A 133 11.76 -8.32 4.47
CA PHE A 133 11.50 -8.32 3.04
C PHE A 133 12.51 -7.45 2.29
N GLU A 134 12.81 -6.26 2.81
CA GLU A 134 13.83 -5.36 2.27
C GLU A 134 15.24 -5.98 2.30
N GLN A 135 15.63 -6.59 3.42
CA GLN A 135 16.94 -7.25 3.56
C GLN A 135 17.12 -8.39 2.55
N SER A 136 16.05 -9.13 2.27
CA SER A 136 16.09 -10.30 1.39
C SER A 136 15.97 -9.93 -0.09
N ASN A 137 15.46 -8.74 -0.40
CA ASN A 137 15.13 -8.32 -1.75
C ASN A 137 15.64 -6.90 -2.03
N PRO A 138 16.91 -6.75 -2.46
CA PRO A 138 17.48 -5.43 -2.70
C PRO A 138 16.66 -4.57 -3.69
N GLY A 139 16.45 -3.31 -3.30
CA GLY A 139 15.72 -2.32 -4.10
C GLY A 139 14.20 -2.47 -4.09
N VAL A 140 13.61 -3.26 -3.18
CA VAL A 140 12.16 -3.19 -2.92
C VAL A 140 11.81 -1.88 -2.24
N GLU A 141 10.63 -1.36 -2.59
CA GLU A 141 10.01 -0.23 -1.91
C GLU A 141 8.93 -0.82 -1.01
N ALA A 142 9.22 -1.02 0.27
CA ALA A 142 8.27 -1.53 1.25
C ALA A 142 8.29 -0.63 2.49
N TYR A 143 7.11 -0.32 3.03
CA TYR A 143 6.98 0.62 4.15
C TYR A 143 6.03 0.05 5.19
N ASP A 144 6.38 0.19 6.46
CA ASP A 144 5.46 -0.09 7.55
C ASP A 144 4.53 1.09 7.82
N VAL A 145 3.27 0.79 8.14
CA VAL A 145 2.25 1.77 8.51
C VAL A 145 1.42 1.30 9.69
N VAL A 146 0.79 2.24 10.40
CA VAL A 146 -0.08 1.93 11.53
C VAL A 146 -1.54 2.04 11.10
N PHE A 147 -2.18 0.90 10.88
CA PHE A 147 -3.64 0.87 10.70
C PHE A 147 -4.35 1.10 12.04
N SER A 148 -4.97 2.27 12.18
CA SER A 148 -5.64 2.69 13.42
C SER A 148 -7.04 2.08 13.62
N THR A 149 -7.64 1.52 12.57
CA THR A 149 -8.98 0.92 12.61
C THR A 149 -8.94 -0.53 13.06
N LYS A 150 -9.97 -1.01 13.77
CA LYS A 150 -10.14 -2.43 14.13
C LYS A 150 -11.39 -3.04 13.53
N VAL A 151 -11.37 -4.35 13.25
CA VAL A 151 -12.53 -5.08 12.70
C VAL A 151 -13.79 -4.86 13.51
N SER A 152 -13.71 -4.92 14.84
CA SER A 152 -14.81 -4.65 15.79
C SER A 152 -15.44 -3.26 15.65
N GLN A 153 -14.73 -2.30 15.06
CA GLN A 153 -15.19 -0.91 14.89
C GLN A 153 -15.90 -0.68 13.56
N ALA A 154 -15.87 -1.64 12.63
CA ALA A 154 -16.29 -1.43 11.24
C ALA A 154 -17.71 -0.87 11.10
N GLY A 155 -18.70 -1.34 11.87
CA GLY A 155 -20.05 -0.80 11.83
C GLY A 155 -20.12 0.66 12.33
N LYS A 156 -19.39 0.98 13.40
CA LYS A 156 -19.32 2.35 13.96
C LYS A 156 -18.62 3.31 13.00
N LEU A 157 -17.59 2.84 12.29
CA LEU A 157 -16.84 3.64 11.31
C LEU A 157 -17.68 3.97 10.07
N LEU A 158 -18.56 3.06 9.63
CA LEU A 158 -19.54 3.35 8.57
C LEU A 158 -20.54 4.43 8.97
N GLY A 159 -20.99 4.43 10.23
CA GLY A 159 -21.82 5.53 10.76
C GLY A 159 -21.03 6.83 10.93
N TYR A 160 -19.78 6.73 11.38
CA TYR A 160 -18.89 7.88 11.58
C TYR A 160 -18.69 8.67 10.29
N TYR A 161 -18.23 8.03 9.20
CA TYR A 161 -17.80 8.78 8.00
C TYR A 161 -18.96 9.58 7.37
N LYS A 162 -20.20 9.08 7.44
CA LYS A 162 -21.41 9.76 6.91
C LYS A 162 -21.67 11.13 7.54
N THR A 163 -21.13 11.37 8.74
CA THR A 163 -21.32 12.63 9.50
C THR A 163 -20.09 13.54 9.50
N ARG A 164 -19.02 13.14 8.79
CA ARG A 164 -17.68 13.71 8.94
C ARG A 164 -17.23 14.34 7.62
N PRO A 165 -17.24 15.67 7.50
CA PRO A 165 -16.89 16.35 6.26
C PRO A 165 -15.45 16.09 5.81
N GLU A 166 -14.56 15.74 6.74
CA GLU A 166 -13.20 15.33 6.44
C GLU A 166 -13.14 13.98 5.70
N CYS A 167 -14.13 13.10 5.86
CA CYS A 167 -14.18 11.78 5.20
C CYS A 167 -14.84 11.83 3.82
N ARG A 168 -14.35 12.71 2.93
CA ARG A 168 -14.91 12.93 1.58
C ARG A 168 -14.13 12.18 0.49
N PRO A 169 -14.75 11.86 -0.66
CA PRO A 169 -14.09 11.13 -1.75
C PRO A 169 -12.87 11.84 -2.35
N VAL A 170 -12.89 13.18 -2.40
CA VAL A 170 -11.76 13.99 -2.89
C VAL A 170 -11.22 14.82 -1.73
N GLN A 171 -10.04 14.45 -1.23
CA GLN A 171 -9.42 15.07 -0.07
C GLN A 171 -7.90 14.91 -0.09
N ASN A 172 -7.22 15.71 0.73
CA ASN A 172 -5.81 15.51 1.03
C ASN A 172 -5.68 14.58 2.24
N LEU A 173 -5.31 13.31 1.99
CA LEU A 173 -5.17 12.30 3.04
C LEU A 173 -4.03 12.61 4.03
N LEU A 174 -2.94 13.24 3.57
CA LEU A 174 -1.78 13.57 4.41
C LEU A 174 -2.16 14.50 5.59
N PHE A 175 -3.18 15.34 5.41
CA PHE A 175 -3.67 16.26 6.43
C PHE A 175 -5.12 15.98 6.85
N SER A 176 -5.63 14.77 6.57
CA SER A 176 -6.99 14.40 6.92
C SER A 176 -7.07 13.90 8.36
N ASP A 177 -8.08 14.37 9.10
CA ASP A 177 -8.47 13.83 10.41
C ASP A 177 -9.46 12.65 10.28
N CYS A 178 -9.76 12.20 9.05
CA CYS A 178 -10.67 11.09 8.83
C CYS A 178 -10.05 9.78 9.35
N LYS A 179 -10.68 9.17 10.36
CA LYS A 179 -10.23 7.90 10.98
C LYS A 179 -10.15 6.70 10.03
N LEU A 180 -10.76 6.78 8.85
CA LEU A 180 -10.68 5.74 7.82
C LEU A 180 -9.50 5.97 6.85
N GLY A 181 -8.94 7.18 6.81
CA GLY A 181 -7.80 7.50 5.97
C GLY A 181 -6.49 7.10 6.64
N ILE A 182 -5.58 6.55 5.85
CA ILE A 182 -4.20 6.30 6.26
C ILE A 182 -3.41 7.58 5.96
N ASN A 183 -2.99 8.30 7.00
CA ASN A 183 -2.30 9.60 6.92
C ASN A 183 -0.80 9.53 7.24
N ASP A 184 -0.28 8.33 7.50
CA ASP A 184 1.12 8.02 7.83
C ASP A 184 1.86 7.28 6.70
N LEU A 185 1.33 7.30 5.47
CA LEU A 185 2.06 6.78 4.31
C LEU A 185 3.23 7.72 3.97
N PRO A 186 4.30 7.21 3.32
CA PRO A 186 5.33 8.07 2.75
C PRO A 186 4.71 9.13 1.83
N ASN A 187 5.12 10.39 1.96
CA ASN A 187 4.48 11.53 1.26
C ASN A 187 4.26 11.31 -0.25
N PHE A 188 5.23 10.67 -0.92
CA PHE A 188 5.13 10.42 -2.36
C PHE A 188 3.92 9.53 -2.73
N VAL A 189 3.42 8.68 -1.81
CA VAL A 189 2.30 7.77 -2.08
C VAL A 189 1.03 8.56 -2.38
N TYR A 190 0.85 9.73 -1.75
CA TYR A 190 -0.28 10.62 -1.99
C TYR A 190 -0.16 11.41 -3.31
N GLU A 191 1.03 11.52 -3.87
CA GLU A 191 1.33 12.28 -5.09
C GLU A 191 1.34 11.40 -6.35
N ILE A 192 1.46 10.08 -6.18
CA ILE A 192 1.53 9.14 -7.30
C ILE A 192 0.14 8.91 -7.90
N ASP A 193 0.14 8.99 -9.23
CA ASP A 193 -0.93 8.52 -10.08
C ASP A 193 -0.94 6.98 -10.19
N TRP A 194 -1.50 6.31 -9.18
CA TRP A 194 -1.62 4.85 -9.16
C TRP A 194 -2.49 4.34 -10.31
N ASP A 195 -1.97 3.37 -11.05
CA ASP A 195 -2.69 2.71 -12.15
C ASP A 195 -3.41 1.46 -11.64
N VAL A 196 -2.78 0.73 -10.72
CA VAL A 196 -3.34 -0.44 -10.05
C VAL A 196 -3.10 -0.31 -8.54
N ILE A 197 -4.12 -0.61 -7.74
CA ILE A 197 -4.01 -0.74 -6.29
C ILE A 197 -4.53 -2.12 -5.91
N LEU A 198 -3.72 -2.91 -5.21
CA LEU A 198 -4.10 -4.22 -4.67
C LEU A 198 -4.21 -4.12 -3.15
N ILE A 199 -5.37 -4.51 -2.61
CA ILE A 199 -5.65 -4.57 -1.18
C ILE A 199 -5.69 -6.03 -0.75
N ASP A 200 -4.56 -6.52 -0.25
CA ASP A 200 -4.34 -7.90 0.20
C ASP A 200 -4.03 -8.00 1.71
N GLY A 201 -3.87 -6.87 2.38
CA GLY A 201 -3.69 -6.75 3.83
C GLY A 201 -4.34 -5.48 4.37
N PRO A 202 -4.50 -5.37 5.70
CA PRO A 202 -4.12 -6.34 6.75
C PRO A 202 -5.09 -7.54 6.83
N PHE A 203 -4.68 -8.63 7.50
CA PHE A 203 -5.44 -9.90 7.52
C PHE A 203 -6.88 -9.79 8.05
N GLY A 204 -7.12 -9.05 9.14
CA GLY A 204 -8.48 -8.73 9.60
C GLY A 204 -9.32 -9.89 10.16
N TYR A 205 -8.74 -11.01 10.60
CA TYR A 205 -9.52 -12.13 11.15
C TYR A 205 -9.96 -11.96 12.61
N ALA A 206 -9.29 -11.11 13.40
CA ALA A 206 -9.61 -10.90 14.81
C ALA A 206 -10.35 -9.58 15.02
N ALA A 207 -11.30 -9.57 15.97
CA ALA A 207 -12.08 -8.37 16.30
C ALA A 207 -11.19 -7.15 16.67
N ASP A 208 -10.05 -7.40 17.31
CA ASP A 208 -9.08 -6.38 17.73
C ASP A 208 -7.94 -6.13 16.73
N SER A 209 -7.84 -6.90 15.65
CA SER A 209 -6.83 -6.66 14.62
C SER A 209 -7.26 -5.56 13.65
N PRO A 210 -6.30 -4.91 12.98
CA PRO A 210 -6.58 -4.14 11.77
C PRO A 210 -7.31 -4.97 10.72
N GLY A 211 -8.24 -4.35 10.01
CA GLY A 211 -8.92 -4.92 8.84
C GLY A 211 -8.76 -4.02 7.61
N ARG A 212 -9.25 -4.47 6.45
CA ARG A 212 -9.07 -3.77 5.17
C ARG A 212 -9.91 -2.49 5.00
N MET A 213 -10.61 -2.03 6.04
CA MET A 213 -11.41 -0.80 6.03
C MET A 213 -10.61 0.42 5.59
N ALA A 214 -9.46 0.66 6.24
CA ALA A 214 -8.63 1.82 5.98
C ALA A 214 -7.94 1.75 4.60
N PRO A 215 -7.37 0.61 4.17
CA PRO A 215 -6.90 0.43 2.80
C PRO A 215 -7.97 0.65 1.73
N ILE A 216 -9.19 0.12 1.90
CA ILE A 216 -10.29 0.30 0.93
C ILE A 216 -10.66 1.79 0.81
N PHE A 217 -10.89 2.46 1.94
CA PHE A 217 -11.21 3.89 1.95
C PHE A 217 -10.09 4.74 1.33
N THR A 218 -8.85 4.49 1.75
CA THR A 218 -7.67 5.22 1.26
C THR A 218 -7.50 5.03 -0.25
N SER A 219 -7.67 3.81 -0.76
CA SER A 219 -7.59 3.51 -2.20
C SER A 219 -8.68 4.22 -3.00
N ALA A 220 -9.91 4.27 -2.48
CA ALA A 220 -11.00 5.03 -3.09
C ALA A 220 -10.67 6.53 -3.20
N VAL A 221 -10.07 7.10 -2.15
CA VAL A 221 -9.67 8.51 -2.13
C VAL A 221 -8.47 8.76 -3.06
N LEU A 222 -7.45 7.90 -3.07
CA LEU A 222 -6.30 8.00 -3.98
C LEU A 222 -6.74 7.94 -5.45
N ALA A 223 -7.65 7.02 -5.80
CA ALA A 223 -8.19 6.91 -7.15
C ALA A 223 -9.00 8.15 -7.57
N LYS A 224 -9.73 8.77 -6.64
CA LYS A 224 -10.60 9.92 -6.92
C LYS A 224 -9.89 11.28 -6.85
N SER A 225 -8.88 11.44 -6.00
CA SER A 225 -8.21 12.73 -5.69
C SER A 225 -7.06 13.08 -6.64
N LYS A 226 -6.92 12.34 -7.73
CA LYS A 226 -5.92 12.53 -8.77
C LYS A 226 -5.79 13.99 -9.23
N ASP A 227 -4.58 14.43 -9.55
CA ASP A 227 -4.27 15.79 -10.00
C ASP A 227 -5.23 16.24 -11.12
N SER A 228 -6.08 17.21 -10.77
CA SER A 228 -6.96 17.99 -11.67
C SER A 228 -6.15 19.03 -12.47
N GLY A 229 -4.87 18.74 -12.69
CA GLY A 229 -3.93 19.61 -13.38
C GLY A 229 -4.20 19.67 -14.88
N LYS A 230 -5.10 20.56 -15.31
CA LYS A 230 -5.21 21.29 -16.61
C LYS A 230 -4.88 20.57 -17.94
N LYS A 231 -4.66 19.26 -17.97
CA LYS A 231 -4.43 18.49 -19.17
C LYS A 231 -5.65 17.60 -19.37
N LYS A 232 -6.61 18.15 -20.12
CA LYS A 232 -7.71 17.43 -20.79
C LYS A 232 -7.17 16.22 -21.59
N LYS A 233 -6.83 15.11 -20.94
CA LYS A 233 -6.43 13.87 -21.62
C LYS A 233 -6.91 12.66 -20.82
N ARG A 234 -8.11 12.22 -21.20
CA ARG A 234 -8.80 10.97 -20.83
C ARG A 234 -9.16 10.86 -19.35
N LYS A 235 -10.39 10.40 -19.10
CA LYS A 235 -10.84 9.91 -17.79
C LYS A 235 -9.90 8.78 -17.39
N LYS A 236 -8.87 9.07 -16.59
CA LYS A 236 -7.91 8.06 -16.11
C LYS A 236 -8.60 7.26 -15.00
N THR A 237 -8.60 5.95 -15.16
CA THR A 237 -9.15 4.99 -14.21
C THR A 237 -8.01 4.29 -13.47
N THR A 238 -8.22 4.03 -12.19
CA THR A 238 -7.36 3.20 -11.36
C THR A 238 -8.08 1.87 -11.14
N ASP A 239 -7.40 0.77 -11.45
CA ASP A 239 -7.89 -0.57 -11.18
C ASP A 239 -7.62 -0.91 -9.71
N VAL A 240 -8.66 -1.11 -8.91
CA VAL A 240 -8.56 -1.44 -7.49
C VAL A 240 -9.03 -2.88 -7.28
N PHE A 241 -8.15 -3.71 -6.74
CA PHE A 241 -8.41 -5.10 -6.42
C PHE A 241 -8.53 -5.28 -4.91
N VAL A 242 -9.57 -5.96 -4.46
CA VAL A 242 -9.81 -6.26 -3.04
C VAL A 242 -9.85 -7.78 -2.87
N HIS A 243 -8.89 -8.33 -2.13
CA HIS A 243 -8.84 -9.76 -1.83
C HIS A 243 -9.71 -10.11 -0.61
N GLU A 244 -10.15 -11.38 -0.55
CA GLU A 244 -11.19 -11.88 0.36
C GLU A 244 -12.50 -11.07 0.28
N PHE A 245 -12.87 -10.66 -0.93
CA PHE A 245 -14.09 -9.92 -1.23
C PHE A 245 -15.36 -10.66 -0.79
N GLY A 246 -15.31 -12.00 -0.66
CA GLY A 246 -16.40 -12.79 -0.10
C GLY A 246 -16.71 -12.48 1.38
N ARG A 247 -15.76 -11.93 2.13
CA ARG A 247 -15.98 -11.54 3.54
C ARG A 247 -16.89 -10.32 3.60
N LYS A 248 -17.83 -10.35 4.55
CA LYS A 248 -18.84 -9.29 4.74
C LYS A 248 -18.23 -7.90 4.90
N LEU A 249 -17.09 -7.79 5.59
CA LEU A 249 -16.42 -6.52 5.83
C LEU A 249 -15.89 -5.91 4.54
N GLU A 250 -15.10 -6.67 3.79
CA GLU A 250 -14.48 -6.27 2.53
C GLU A 250 -15.55 -5.90 1.52
N ARG A 251 -16.58 -6.74 1.37
CA ARG A 251 -17.71 -6.49 0.47
C ARG A 251 -18.41 -5.17 0.78
N VAL A 252 -18.85 -4.97 2.02
CA VAL A 252 -19.60 -3.78 2.43
C VAL A 252 -18.76 -2.51 2.27
N TYR A 253 -17.49 -2.54 2.68
CA TYR A 253 -16.61 -1.37 2.54
C TYR A 253 -16.30 -1.06 1.08
N SER A 254 -16.12 -2.08 0.24
CA SER A 254 -15.86 -1.89 -1.19
C SER A 254 -17.09 -1.34 -1.90
N GLU A 255 -18.28 -1.88 -1.65
CA GLU A 255 -19.54 -1.38 -2.22
C GLU A 255 -19.83 0.06 -1.77
N GLU A 256 -19.45 0.44 -0.54
CA GLU A 256 -19.66 1.79 0.01
C GLU A 256 -18.64 2.82 -0.52
N PHE A 257 -17.37 2.45 -0.72
CA PHE A 257 -16.30 3.41 -1.06
C PHE A 257 -15.76 3.29 -2.50
N LEU A 258 -15.65 2.07 -3.04
CA LEU A 258 -15.26 1.82 -4.43
C LEU A 258 -16.47 1.80 -5.36
N CYS A 259 -17.65 1.59 -4.81
CA CYS A 259 -18.97 1.63 -5.46
C CYS A 259 -19.27 0.44 -6.36
N GLU A 260 -20.45 -0.14 -6.18
CA GLU A 260 -20.95 -1.25 -7.00
C GLU A 260 -20.98 -0.87 -8.50
N GLU A 261 -21.27 0.38 -8.84
CA GLU A 261 -21.24 0.83 -10.24
C GLU A 261 -19.85 0.80 -10.90
N ASN A 262 -18.78 0.68 -10.12
CA ASN A 262 -17.41 0.55 -10.63
C ASN A 262 -16.90 -0.91 -10.59
N LEU A 263 -17.69 -1.87 -10.09
CA LEU A 263 -17.32 -3.29 -10.07
C LEU A 263 -17.27 -3.83 -11.51
N VAL A 264 -16.10 -4.32 -11.91
CA VAL A 264 -15.84 -4.90 -13.23
C VAL A 264 -16.17 -6.39 -13.21
N GLU A 265 -15.60 -7.11 -12.25
CA GLU A 265 -15.80 -8.55 -12.09
C GLU A 265 -15.48 -9.00 -10.65
N VAL A 266 -15.94 -10.20 -10.31
CA VAL A 266 -15.52 -10.94 -9.12
C VAL A 266 -14.93 -12.27 -9.61
N VAL A 267 -13.67 -12.52 -9.29
CA VAL A 267 -12.92 -13.72 -9.67
C VAL A 267 -12.55 -14.46 -8.40
N GLY A 268 -13.20 -15.57 -8.09
CA GLY A 268 -13.02 -16.23 -6.79
C GLY A 268 -13.37 -15.28 -5.64
N ASP A 269 -12.41 -15.04 -4.75
CA ASP A 269 -12.48 -14.13 -3.62
C ASP A 269 -11.87 -12.75 -3.93
N LEU A 270 -11.64 -12.42 -5.20
CA LEU A 270 -11.10 -11.14 -5.63
C LEU A 270 -12.17 -10.26 -6.28
N GLY A 271 -12.41 -9.08 -5.71
CA GLY A 271 -13.24 -8.04 -6.33
C GLY A 271 -12.38 -7.05 -7.14
N HIS A 272 -12.72 -6.82 -8.41
CA HIS A 272 -12.03 -5.87 -9.29
C HIS A 272 -12.91 -4.65 -9.59
N PHE A 273 -12.44 -3.47 -9.23
CA PHE A 273 -13.12 -2.19 -9.46
C PHE A 273 -12.31 -1.29 -10.40
N ALA A 274 -12.98 -0.60 -11.32
CA ALA A 274 -12.37 0.41 -12.19
C ALA A 274 -12.82 1.82 -11.75
N VAL A 275 -12.09 2.41 -10.81
CA VAL A 275 -12.48 3.70 -10.20
C VAL A 275 -11.93 4.86 -11.01
N ALA A 276 -12.82 5.75 -11.44
CA ALA A 276 -12.43 6.95 -12.17
C ALA A 276 -12.15 8.13 -11.24
N ALA A 277 -11.16 8.94 -11.61
CA ALA A 277 -10.91 10.24 -10.99
C ALA A 277 -12.17 11.12 -11.02
N ALA A 278 -12.36 11.94 -9.98
CA ALA A 278 -13.46 12.90 -9.93
C ALA A 278 -13.33 13.92 -11.07
N ALA A 279 -14.44 14.26 -11.73
CA ALA A 279 -14.42 15.29 -12.78
C ALA A 279 -14.38 16.69 -12.16
N GLU A 280 -13.56 17.58 -12.72
CA GLU A 280 -13.37 18.97 -12.25
C GLU A 280 -14.70 19.75 -12.11
N ASP A 281 -15.69 19.48 -12.97
CA ASP A 281 -16.98 20.18 -12.99
C ASP A 281 -18.04 19.56 -12.04
N SER A 282 -17.64 18.65 -11.16
CA SER A 282 -18.55 17.92 -10.25
C SER A 282 -18.82 18.65 -8.94
N GLU A 283 -18.99 19.97 -8.95
CA GLU A 283 -19.42 20.75 -7.76
C GLU A 283 -20.79 20.31 -7.21
N ASN A 284 -21.53 19.48 -7.95
CA ASN A 284 -22.86 18.96 -7.59
C ASN A 284 -22.93 17.43 -7.40
N VAL A 285 -21.81 16.70 -7.41
CA VAL A 285 -21.84 15.30 -6.96
C VAL A 285 -21.76 15.36 -5.44
N GLY A 286 -22.86 15.03 -4.76
CA GLY A 286 -22.96 15.12 -3.30
C GLY A 286 -21.79 14.43 -2.59
N ASN A 287 -21.59 14.73 -1.31
CA ASN A 287 -20.44 14.29 -0.48
C ASN A 287 -20.19 12.76 -0.41
N GLY A 288 -20.97 11.93 -1.11
CA GLY A 288 -20.83 10.48 -1.15
C GLY A 288 -19.84 9.99 -2.20
N PHE A 289 -19.33 8.78 -1.99
CA PHE A 289 -18.41 8.11 -2.92
C PHE A 289 -19.11 7.62 -4.20
N CYS A 290 -20.36 7.18 -4.06
CA CYS A 290 -21.14 6.51 -5.10
C CYS A 290 -22.35 7.35 -5.54
N ARG A 291 -22.74 7.21 -6.81
CA ARG A 291 -23.83 8.01 -7.42
C ARG A 291 -25.19 7.62 -6.87
N ASN A 292 -25.36 6.33 -6.54
CA ASN A 292 -26.54 5.77 -5.91
C ASN A 292 -26.15 5.15 -4.58
N SER A 293 -26.02 5.95 -3.52
CA SER A 293 -25.82 5.40 -2.19
C SER A 293 -27.13 4.77 -1.72
N THR A 294 -27.29 3.46 -1.92
CA THR A 294 -28.28 2.65 -1.21
C THR A 294 -27.91 2.74 0.27
N LYS A 295 -28.77 3.35 1.08
CA LYS A 295 -28.57 3.37 2.53
C LYS A 295 -28.41 1.92 2.99
N LEU A 296 -27.26 1.56 3.56
CA LEU A 296 -27.10 0.31 4.31
C LEU A 296 -28.29 0.20 5.28
N SER A 297 -29.27 -0.63 4.94
CA SER A 297 -30.51 -0.78 5.70
C SER A 297 -30.36 -1.76 6.85
N GLU A 298 -29.24 -2.49 6.91
CA GLU A 298 -28.99 -3.51 7.90
C GLU A 298 -27.86 -3.13 8.87
N PRO A 299 -28.01 -3.44 10.17
CA PRO A 299 -26.92 -3.32 11.13
C PRO A 299 -25.72 -4.18 10.67
N PHE A 300 -24.59 -3.52 10.41
CA PHE A 300 -23.33 -4.20 10.16
C PHE A 300 -22.75 -4.68 11.50
N THR A 301 -22.90 -5.97 11.78
CA THR A 301 -22.05 -6.71 12.72
C THR A 301 -21.04 -7.54 11.92
N PRO A 302 -19.74 -7.30 12.05
CA PRO A 302 -18.73 -8.18 11.47
C PRO A 302 -18.83 -9.53 12.20
N GLY A 303 -19.03 -10.62 11.45
CA GLY A 303 -19.04 -11.96 12.01
C GLY A 303 -17.66 -12.27 12.58
N SER A 304 -17.59 -12.62 13.86
CA SER A 304 -16.41 -13.28 14.42
C SER A 304 -16.47 -14.72 13.91
N GLY A 305 -15.56 -15.13 13.04
CA GLY A 305 -15.41 -16.53 12.69
C GLY A 305 -14.99 -17.32 13.92
N GLY A 306 -15.87 -18.22 14.39
CA GLY A 306 -15.63 -19.07 15.54
C GLY A 306 -16.94 -19.62 16.09
N ASP A 307 -17.11 -20.94 15.95
CA ASP A 307 -18.14 -21.82 16.51
C ASP A 307 -19.22 -22.25 15.49
N GLU A 308 -18.82 -23.11 14.55
CA GLU A 308 -19.72 -24.17 14.09
C GLU A 308 -19.99 -25.07 15.31
N GLU A 309 -21.14 -24.91 15.94
CA GLU A 309 -21.68 -25.93 16.82
C GLU A 309 -21.85 -27.21 16.00
N VAL A 310 -20.98 -28.19 16.27
CA VAL A 310 -21.20 -29.58 15.89
C VAL A 310 -22.51 -30.00 16.56
N GLY A 311 -23.58 -30.01 15.77
CA GLY A 311 -24.82 -30.67 16.14
C GLY A 311 -24.53 -32.13 16.45
N ALA A 312 -24.64 -32.48 17.73
CA ALA A 312 -24.79 -33.85 18.16
C ALA A 312 -26.18 -34.31 17.73
N ASP A 313 -26.24 -35.10 16.65
CA ASP A 313 -27.41 -35.91 16.35
C ASP A 313 -27.27 -37.23 17.12
N ASP A 314 -27.94 -37.29 18.28
CA ASP A 314 -28.43 -38.52 18.88
C ASP A 314 -29.78 -38.87 18.22
N ASP A 315 -29.79 -39.92 17.38
CA ASP A 315 -30.80 -41.01 17.30
C ASP A 315 -30.56 -41.92 16.08
#